data_AF-A0AA39XIV5-F1
#
_entry.id   AF-A0AA39XIV5-F1
#
_cell.length_a   1.000
_cell.length_b   1.000
_cell.length_c   1.000
_cell.angle_alpha   90.00
_cell.angle_beta   90.00
_cell.angle_gamma   90.00
#
_symmetry.space_group_name_H-M   'P 1'
#
loop_
_entity.id
_entity.type
_entity.pdbx_description
1 polymer ?
#
loop_
_entity_poly.entity_id
_entity_poly.type
_entity_poly.pdbx_seq_one_letter_code
_entity_poly.pdbx_strand_id
1 'polypeptide(L)'
;MYMSFDSSELLLASGISYKFNQQLTMISLTLISGIFLTLLHSHSVSARGNVTPQKHLEWSTGNCLPGPLQHADYPGCATTLLHLDEDDDNITIKSHNNSPTNGKWTPWTHRPYCADTDYCVFTNANIGLSIITTQDESDALLKSTSPHSNHDENDKVTPAYEMRDIANKGKGLVATRKIPRGEVLMVDSVALLAALEIPRKMKQEKGRLLFSRAVERLPRAGEILGLARSSSSDEGANAELEDGASMSAAFVEGVVKINSFTVEVGGMGYMGLFPRIARINHACHPSAYFRFDQHSLKSTIRAFRDIDAGEEITISYATFGLTRAERQHILHLNWGFECDCSLCTAPQDEIAASDARRGEIKILREKVLREVEGMDFKEAITLNRELYELIAKEELVSHMGDHYEVMARLHMGARDRAGAKKYAKMALVELKKYSGEGKEGKETIRELEELVEML
;
A
#
# COMPACT_ATOMS: atom_id res chain seq x y z
N MET A 1 -14.02 25.38 -31.28
CA MET A 1 -12.62 25.39 -31.72
C MET A 1 -11.94 24.25 -30.97
N TYR A 2 -11.85 23.06 -31.58
CA TYR A 2 -11.16 21.93 -30.97
C TYR A 2 -9.66 22.26 -30.99
N MET A 3 -9.07 22.55 -29.82
CA MET A 3 -7.62 22.67 -29.69
C MET A 3 -7.05 21.28 -29.95
N SER A 4 -6.38 21.10 -31.09
CA SER A 4 -5.61 19.90 -31.37
C SER A 4 -4.33 19.97 -30.53
N PHE A 5 -4.25 19.16 -29.48
CA PHE A 5 -3.06 19.06 -28.64
C PHE A 5 -1.96 18.27 -29.37
N ASP A 6 -0.69 18.64 -29.16
CA ASP A 6 0.44 17.87 -29.67
C ASP A 6 0.59 16.57 -28.86
N SER A 7 0.88 15.47 -29.56
CA SER A 7 1.27 14.16 -28.99
C SER A 7 2.35 14.26 -27.91
N SER A 8 3.28 15.21 -28.05
CA SER A 8 4.35 15.45 -27.07
C SER A 8 3.82 16.04 -25.76
N GLU A 9 2.84 16.95 -25.83
CA GLU A 9 2.22 17.58 -24.66
C GLU A 9 1.30 16.61 -23.92
N LEU A 10 0.62 15.71 -24.65
CA LEU A 10 -0.20 14.62 -24.06
C LEU A 10 0.66 13.59 -23.32
N LEU A 11 1.83 13.21 -23.87
CA LEU A 11 2.79 12.33 -23.19
C LEU A 11 3.38 12.98 -21.95
N LEU A 12 3.66 14.28 -21.99
CA LEU A 12 4.13 15.03 -20.83
C LEU A 12 3.06 15.09 -19.74
N ALA A 13 1.81 15.42 -20.08
CA ALA A 13 0.71 15.46 -19.14
C ALA A 13 0.46 14.10 -18.47
N SER A 14 0.45 13.01 -19.24
CA SER A 14 0.31 11.66 -18.69
C SER A 14 1.50 11.23 -17.82
N GLY A 15 2.73 11.62 -18.17
CA GLY A 15 3.90 11.43 -17.32
C GLY A 15 3.84 12.21 -16.00
N ILE A 16 3.34 13.46 -16.02
CA ILE A 16 3.12 14.27 -14.82
C ILE A 16 2.07 13.62 -13.92
N SER A 17 0.92 13.22 -14.46
CA SER A 17 -0.13 12.55 -13.70
C SER A 17 0.34 11.23 -13.08
N TYR A 18 1.15 10.45 -13.80
CA TYR A 18 1.75 9.23 -13.27
C TYR A 18 2.66 9.52 -12.06
N LYS A 19 3.59 10.46 -12.20
CA LYS A 19 4.51 10.85 -11.11
C LYS A 19 3.78 11.46 -9.92
N PHE A 20 2.76 12.26 -10.16
CA PHE A 20 1.93 12.84 -9.11
C PHE A 20 1.15 11.75 -8.34
N ASN A 21 0.62 10.75 -9.05
CA ASN A 21 -0.09 9.64 -8.43
C ASN A 21 0.84 8.68 -7.68
N GLN A 22 2.10 8.51 -8.10
CA GLN A 22 3.09 7.75 -7.32
C GLN A 22 3.38 8.40 -5.94
N GLN A 23 3.15 9.70 -5.76
CA GLN A 23 3.25 10.35 -4.44
C GLN A 23 2.13 9.93 -3.47
N LEU A 24 1.10 9.21 -3.96
CA LEU A 24 -0.03 8.73 -3.16
C LEU A 24 0.18 7.30 -2.62
N THR A 25 1.00 6.49 -3.29
CA THR A 25 1.17 5.06 -3.00
C THR A 25 2.20 4.82 -1.90
N MET A 26 1.92 5.37 -0.71
CA MET A 26 2.52 4.93 0.55
C MET A 26 1.46 4.19 1.36
N ILE A 27 1.52 2.86 1.28
CA ILE A 27 0.84 1.88 2.15
C ILE A 27 -0.67 2.16 2.31
N SER A 28 -1.43 2.04 1.23
CA SER A 28 -2.89 1.93 1.34
C SER A 28 -3.32 0.48 1.14
N LEU A 29 -3.62 -0.20 2.25
CA LEU A 29 -4.53 -1.35 2.27
C LEU A 29 -5.95 -0.82 2.43
N THR A 30 -6.56 -0.32 1.36
CA THR A 30 -8.02 -0.25 1.28
C THR A 30 -8.52 -1.31 0.32
N LEU A 31 -8.46 -2.57 0.76
CA LEU A 31 -9.28 -3.65 0.21
C LEU A 31 -9.75 -4.56 1.35
N ILE A 32 -10.93 -4.28 1.91
CA ILE A 32 -12.17 -5.08 1.76
C ILE A 32 -13.18 -4.62 2.83
N SER A 33 -14.04 -3.67 2.45
CA SER A 33 -15.49 -3.72 2.69
C SER A 33 -16.09 -2.75 1.68
N GLY A 34 -16.88 -3.26 0.73
CA GLY A 34 -17.38 -2.45 -0.38
C GLY A 34 -18.32 -1.35 0.08
N ILE A 35 -17.80 -0.15 0.35
CA ILE A 35 -18.54 1.12 0.31
C ILE A 35 -17.54 2.18 -0.12
N PHE A 36 -17.53 2.53 -1.41
CA PHE A 36 -17.28 3.89 -1.91
C PHE A 36 -17.54 3.90 -3.42
N LEU A 37 -18.83 4.00 -3.78
CA LEU A 37 -19.25 4.56 -5.06
C LEU A 37 -20.61 5.22 -4.84
N THR A 38 -20.60 6.52 -4.55
CA THR A 38 -21.53 7.57 -5.02
C THR A 38 -21.36 8.81 -4.15
N LEU A 39 -21.11 9.95 -4.82
CA LEU A 39 -20.97 11.35 -4.39
C LEU A 39 -19.71 11.84 -5.13
N LEU A 40 -19.76 12.45 -6.32
CA LEU A 40 -20.62 13.54 -6.77
C LEU A 40 -20.82 13.47 -8.30
N HIS A 41 -22.08 13.51 -8.75
CA HIS A 41 -22.45 14.13 -10.02
C HIS A 41 -23.47 15.22 -9.69
N SER A 42 -23.10 16.47 -9.95
CA SER A 42 -23.96 17.66 -9.97
C SER A 42 -23.83 18.25 -11.38
N HIS A 43 -24.83 18.67 -12.14
CA HIS A 43 -26.25 18.95 -11.93
C HIS A 43 -26.96 18.97 -13.29
N SER A 44 -28.29 18.81 -13.33
CA SER A 44 -29.15 19.82 -13.97
C SER A 44 -30.56 19.83 -13.35
N VAL A 45 -31.07 21.04 -13.20
CA VAL A 45 -32.36 21.41 -12.58
C VAL A 45 -33.45 21.46 -13.66
N SER A 46 -34.68 21.01 -13.37
CA SER A 46 -35.90 21.82 -13.56
C SER A 46 -37.20 21.13 -13.09
N ALA A 47 -37.91 21.88 -12.24
CA ALA A 47 -39.37 22.05 -12.14
C ALA A 47 -40.32 20.97 -11.54
N ARG A 48 -40.86 21.37 -10.37
CA ARG A 48 -42.27 21.34 -9.91
C ARG A 48 -42.95 19.99 -9.65
N GLY A 49 -43.29 19.74 -8.39
CA GLY A 49 -44.35 18.81 -7.99
C GLY A 49 -44.43 18.60 -6.47
N ASN A 50 -45.62 18.75 -5.91
CA ASN A 50 -45.97 18.87 -4.49
C ASN A 50 -45.56 17.74 -3.52
N VAL A 51 -45.49 18.13 -2.25
CA VAL A 51 -45.26 17.37 -1.00
C VAL A 51 -46.45 16.47 -0.62
N THR A 52 -46.18 15.27 -0.07
CA THR A 52 -46.83 14.66 1.13
C THR A 52 -46.08 13.38 1.58
N PRO A 53 -46.16 12.96 2.88
CA PRO A 53 -45.05 12.33 3.60
C PRO A 53 -45.16 10.82 3.92
N GLN A 54 -43.99 10.23 4.23
CA GLN A 54 -43.71 9.05 5.06
C GLN A 54 -44.46 7.72 4.81
N LYS A 55 -43.67 6.70 4.42
CA LYS A 55 -43.77 5.35 5.00
C LYS A 55 -42.37 4.85 5.35
N HIS A 56 -42.26 4.33 6.57
CA HIS A 56 -41.09 3.72 7.19
C HIS A 56 -40.40 2.71 6.26
N LEU A 57 -39.08 2.85 6.08
CA LEU A 57 -38.23 1.74 5.64
C LEU A 57 -37.56 1.17 6.89
N GLU A 58 -38.02 -0.01 7.30
CA GLU A 58 -37.35 -0.85 8.30
C GLU A 58 -36.04 -1.37 7.72
N TRP A 59 -34.94 -1.18 8.45
CA TRP A 59 -33.66 -1.80 8.12
C TRP A 59 -33.69 -3.29 8.49
N SER A 60 -33.66 -4.17 7.49
CA SER A 60 -33.35 -5.58 7.71
C SER A 60 -31.84 -5.73 7.97
N THR A 61 -31.49 -6.09 9.20
CA THR A 61 -30.13 -6.39 9.65
C THR A 61 -29.64 -7.75 9.13
N GLY A 62 -28.46 -7.79 8.54
CA GLY A 62 -27.72 -9.02 8.25
C GLY A 62 -26.31 -8.72 7.76
N ASN A 63 -25.31 -9.20 8.52
CA ASN A 63 -23.84 -9.18 8.30
C ASN A 63 -23.06 -8.15 9.15
N CYS A 64 -22.83 -8.50 10.42
CA CYS A 64 -21.73 -7.95 11.22
C CYS A 64 -20.64 -9.03 11.36
N LEU A 65 -19.37 -8.63 11.17
CA LEU A 65 -18.19 -9.42 11.55
C LEU A 65 -17.96 -9.28 13.07
N PRO A 66 -17.45 -10.31 13.76
CA PRO A 66 -17.23 -10.24 15.21
C PRO A 66 -16.08 -9.26 15.51
N GLY A 67 -16.41 -8.18 16.21
CA GLY A 67 -15.46 -7.24 16.83
C GLY A 67 -15.60 -7.25 18.36
N PRO A 68 -14.61 -6.75 19.11
CA PRO A 68 -14.48 -7.01 20.53
C PRO A 68 -15.25 -5.98 21.37
N LEU A 69 -16.56 -6.19 21.56
CA LEU A 69 -17.33 -5.48 22.60
C LEU A 69 -18.33 -6.43 23.26
N GLN A 70 -18.39 -6.37 24.58
CA GLN A 70 -19.23 -7.20 25.45
C GLN A 70 -20.73 -7.03 25.17
N HIS A 71 -21.45 -8.12 25.43
CA HIS A 71 -22.71 -8.54 24.85
C HIS A 71 -24.00 -7.89 25.42
N ALA A 72 -23.97 -6.67 25.96
CA ALA A 72 -25.08 -6.17 26.80
C ALA A 72 -26.07 -5.17 26.17
N ASP A 73 -25.78 -4.53 25.02
CA ASP A 73 -26.64 -3.42 24.54
C ASP A 73 -27.46 -3.67 23.25
N TYR A 74 -27.45 -4.88 22.68
CA TYR A 74 -28.25 -5.19 21.48
C TYR A 74 -28.83 -6.62 21.49
N PRO A 75 -30.17 -6.81 21.50
CA PRO A 75 -30.77 -8.14 21.45
C PRO A 75 -30.91 -8.63 20.00
N GLY A 76 -30.32 -9.80 19.69
CA GLY A 76 -30.76 -10.62 18.56
C GLY A 76 -29.69 -11.11 17.58
N CYS A 77 -28.85 -12.08 17.99
CA CYS A 77 -28.23 -13.02 17.06
C CYS A 77 -28.40 -14.44 17.63
N ALA A 78 -29.44 -15.14 17.19
CA ALA A 78 -29.59 -16.57 17.46
C ALA A 78 -28.89 -17.35 16.33
N THR A 79 -27.94 -18.21 16.69
CA THR A 79 -27.33 -19.21 15.81
C THR A 79 -28.35 -20.30 15.48
N THR A 80 -28.73 -20.43 14.21
CA THR A 80 -29.36 -21.66 13.70
C THR A 80 -28.31 -22.46 12.94
N LEU A 81 -27.92 -23.59 13.52
CA LEU A 81 -27.21 -24.68 12.84
C LEU A 81 -28.12 -25.22 11.73
N LEU A 82 -27.72 -25.06 10.47
CA LEU A 82 -28.34 -25.78 9.35
C LEU A 82 -27.42 -26.92 8.93
N HIS A 83 -27.90 -28.14 9.18
CA HIS A 83 -27.46 -29.36 8.53
C HIS A 83 -27.61 -29.19 7.01
N LEU A 84 -26.57 -29.54 6.26
CA LEU A 84 -26.62 -29.64 4.81
C LEU A 84 -27.16 -31.03 4.46
N ASP A 85 -28.36 -31.07 3.86
CA ASP A 85 -28.86 -32.25 3.17
C ASP A 85 -28.14 -32.41 1.83
N GLU A 86 -27.74 -33.65 1.54
CA GLU A 86 -27.28 -34.12 0.24
C GLU A 86 -28.49 -34.17 -0.72
N ASP A 87 -28.36 -33.53 -1.89
CA ASP A 87 -28.91 -33.92 -3.20
C ASP A 87 -29.19 -32.68 -4.08
N ASP A 88 -28.34 -32.46 -5.08
CA ASP A 88 -28.81 -32.19 -6.44
C ASP A 88 -27.63 -32.30 -7.43
N ASP A 89 -27.56 -33.46 -8.07
CA ASP A 89 -26.76 -33.70 -9.25
C ASP A 89 -27.26 -32.81 -10.39
N ASN A 90 -26.33 -32.06 -11.00
CA ASN A 90 -26.13 -31.90 -12.45
C ASN A 90 -25.69 -30.47 -12.81
N ILE A 91 -24.48 -30.11 -12.38
CA ILE A 91 -23.72 -29.01 -13.02
C ILE A 91 -22.57 -29.64 -13.77
N THR A 92 -22.65 -29.61 -15.09
CA THR A 92 -21.57 -30.01 -15.98
C THR A 92 -20.44 -28.97 -15.88
N ILE A 93 -19.54 -29.16 -14.93
CA ILE A 93 -18.34 -28.33 -14.78
C ILE A 93 -17.41 -28.66 -15.96
N LYS A 94 -17.24 -27.70 -16.88
CA LYS A 94 -16.11 -27.75 -17.82
C LYS A 94 -14.83 -27.63 -17.01
N SER A 95 -14.10 -28.72 -16.86
CA SER A 95 -12.77 -28.72 -16.25
C SER A 95 -11.84 -27.86 -17.12
N HIS A 96 -11.55 -26.63 -16.68
CA HIS A 96 -10.43 -25.87 -17.21
C HIS A 96 -9.14 -26.49 -16.67
N ASN A 97 -8.68 -27.57 -17.32
CA ASN A 97 -7.34 -28.12 -17.16
C ASN A 97 -6.31 -27.15 -17.77
N ASN A 98 -6.08 -26.00 -17.13
CA ASN A 98 -4.91 -25.15 -17.40
C ASN A 98 -3.73 -25.59 -16.51
N SER A 99 -3.50 -26.91 -16.40
CA SER A 99 -2.21 -27.40 -15.91
C SER A 99 -1.19 -27.31 -17.06
N PRO A 100 0.03 -26.78 -16.85
CA PRO A 100 1.06 -26.77 -17.88
C PRO A 100 1.30 -28.19 -18.38
N THR A 101 0.96 -28.46 -19.64
CA THR A 101 0.90 -29.80 -20.23
C THR A 101 2.27 -30.39 -20.58
N ASN A 102 3.39 -29.79 -20.14
CA ASN A 102 4.73 -30.34 -20.35
C ASN A 102 5.72 -29.93 -19.25
N GLY A 103 5.72 -30.67 -18.14
CA GLY A 103 6.91 -31.12 -17.38
C GLY A 103 8.03 -30.17 -16.93
N LYS A 104 7.99 -28.86 -17.17
CA LYS A 104 9.00 -27.89 -16.69
C LYS A 104 8.31 -26.62 -16.25
N TRP A 105 8.14 -26.46 -14.94
CA TRP A 105 7.70 -25.23 -14.29
C TRP A 105 8.88 -24.35 -13.86
N THR A 106 10.04 -24.49 -14.52
CA THR A 106 11.19 -23.60 -14.32
C THR A 106 10.79 -22.16 -14.65
N PRO A 107 11.21 -21.15 -13.87
CA PRO A 107 12.23 -21.20 -12.81
C PRO A 107 11.67 -21.54 -11.40
N TRP A 108 10.41 -21.92 -11.27
CA TRP A 108 9.78 -22.21 -9.98
C TRP A 108 10.34 -23.50 -9.36
N THR A 109 10.59 -23.44 -8.06
CA THR A 109 11.04 -24.60 -7.26
C THR A 109 9.93 -25.63 -7.02
N HIS A 110 8.67 -25.18 -7.10
CA HIS A 110 7.49 -26.01 -6.88
C HIS A 110 6.56 -25.94 -8.09
N ARG A 111 5.83 -27.02 -8.35
CA ARG A 111 4.76 -27.02 -9.35
C ARG A 111 3.71 -25.96 -8.98
N PRO A 112 3.27 -25.11 -9.94
CA PRO A 112 2.22 -24.12 -9.70
C PRO A 112 0.96 -24.76 -9.11
N TYR A 113 0.35 -24.11 -8.12
CA TYR A 113 -0.86 -24.58 -7.44
C TYR A 113 -1.99 -23.57 -7.58
N CYS A 114 -3.08 -23.93 -8.25
CA CYS A 114 -4.11 -22.96 -8.66
C CYS A 114 -5.44 -23.06 -7.92
N ALA A 115 -5.60 -24.04 -7.02
CA ALA A 115 -6.83 -24.27 -6.26
C ALA A 115 -8.13 -24.29 -7.12
N ASP A 116 -8.06 -24.80 -8.35
CA ASP A 116 -9.16 -24.79 -9.35
C ASP A 116 -9.61 -23.37 -9.76
N THR A 117 -8.68 -22.42 -9.82
CA THR A 117 -8.89 -21.04 -10.28
C THR A 117 -7.88 -20.67 -11.38
N ASP A 118 -8.10 -19.52 -12.01
CA ASP A 118 -7.14 -18.95 -12.98
C ASP A 118 -5.89 -18.35 -12.31
N TYR A 119 -5.88 -18.22 -10.97
CA TYR A 119 -4.75 -17.74 -10.19
C TYR A 119 -3.99 -18.91 -9.61
N CYS A 120 -2.66 -18.85 -9.66
CA CYS A 120 -1.78 -19.89 -9.18
C CYS A 120 -0.72 -19.34 -8.22
N VAL A 121 -0.27 -20.20 -7.31
CA VAL A 121 0.90 -19.99 -6.48
C VAL A 121 2.14 -20.44 -7.23
N PHE A 122 3.02 -19.49 -7.53
CA PHE A 122 4.32 -19.67 -8.13
C PHE A 122 5.40 -19.42 -7.08
N THR A 123 6.17 -20.45 -6.70
CA THR A 123 7.17 -20.32 -5.62
C THR A 123 8.57 -20.64 -6.10
N ASN A 124 9.50 -19.73 -5.84
CA ASN A 124 10.94 -19.93 -5.93
C ASN A 124 11.55 -19.83 -4.51
N ALA A 125 11.61 -20.97 -3.82
CA ALA A 125 12.11 -21.07 -2.46
C ALA A 125 13.60 -20.73 -2.33
N ASN A 126 14.39 -20.86 -3.41
CA ASN A 126 15.82 -20.53 -3.40
C ASN A 126 16.08 -19.04 -3.17
N ILE A 127 15.12 -18.18 -3.56
CA ILE A 127 15.17 -16.73 -3.35
C ILE A 127 14.11 -16.24 -2.36
N GLY A 128 13.39 -17.16 -1.71
CA GLY A 128 12.34 -16.85 -0.73
C GLY A 128 11.13 -16.10 -1.29
N LEU A 129 10.73 -16.35 -2.55
CA LEU A 129 9.63 -15.64 -3.21
C LEU A 129 8.45 -16.56 -3.56
N SER A 130 7.24 -16.17 -3.16
CA SER A 130 5.98 -16.73 -3.64
C SER A 130 5.13 -15.65 -4.33
N ILE A 131 4.50 -15.98 -5.44
CA ILE A 131 3.64 -15.07 -6.21
C ILE A 131 2.27 -15.73 -6.40
N ILE A 132 1.19 -15.00 -6.12
CA ILE A 132 -0.20 -15.40 -6.35
C ILE A 132 -0.77 -14.50 -7.44
N THR A 133 -0.81 -15.01 -8.67
CA THR A 133 -1.20 -14.25 -9.87
C THR A 133 -1.60 -15.23 -10.98
N THR A 134 -2.02 -14.74 -12.15
CA THR A 134 -2.28 -15.62 -13.31
C THR A 134 -0.98 -16.12 -13.94
N GLN A 135 -1.04 -17.16 -14.78
CA GLN A 135 0.15 -17.66 -15.50
C GLN A 135 0.80 -16.57 -16.38
N ASP A 136 0.00 -15.82 -17.13
CA ASP A 136 0.48 -14.79 -18.05
C ASP A 136 1.19 -13.65 -17.31
N GLU A 137 0.64 -13.21 -16.17
CA GLU A 137 1.26 -12.20 -15.33
C GLU A 137 2.56 -12.70 -14.69
N SER A 138 2.59 -13.96 -14.23
CA SER A 138 3.79 -14.60 -13.70
C SER A 138 4.92 -14.60 -14.75
N ASP A 139 4.60 -14.96 -16.00
CA ASP A 139 5.58 -14.98 -17.08
C ASP A 139 6.04 -13.58 -17.49
N ALA A 140 5.17 -12.57 -17.37
CA ALA A 140 5.53 -11.16 -17.57
C ALA A 140 6.47 -10.66 -16.47
N LEU A 141 6.18 -10.98 -15.20
CA LEU A 141 7.00 -10.63 -14.04
C LEU A 141 8.41 -11.20 -14.14
N LEU A 142 8.55 -12.45 -14.57
CA LEU A 142 9.86 -13.08 -14.77
C LEU A 142 10.73 -12.38 -15.82
N LYS A 143 10.13 -11.68 -16.78
CA LYS A 143 10.85 -10.94 -17.83
C LYS A 143 11.24 -9.53 -17.40
N SER A 144 10.45 -8.91 -16.52
CA SER A 144 10.62 -7.51 -16.11
C SER A 144 11.38 -7.34 -14.79
N THR A 145 11.48 -8.42 -14.00
CA THR A 145 12.12 -8.42 -12.69
C THR A 145 13.38 -9.27 -12.67
N SER A 146 14.35 -8.87 -11.85
CA SER A 146 15.59 -9.61 -11.58
C SER A 146 15.69 -9.82 -10.07
N PRO A 147 14.83 -10.68 -9.48
CA PRO A 147 14.93 -10.94 -8.05
C PRO A 147 16.21 -11.71 -7.77
N HIS A 148 17.07 -11.14 -6.93
CA HIS A 148 18.31 -11.76 -6.48
C HIS A 148 18.22 -12.10 -5.00
N SER A 149 18.69 -13.29 -4.62
CA SER A 149 18.90 -13.64 -3.22
C SER A 149 20.05 -12.79 -2.67
N ASN A 150 19.74 -11.69 -2.00
CA ASN A 150 20.71 -11.08 -1.08
C ASN A 150 20.36 -11.55 0.32
N HIS A 151 20.58 -12.84 0.58
CA HIS A 151 20.41 -13.35 1.94
C HIS A 151 21.53 -12.87 2.89
N ASP A 152 22.63 -12.28 2.42
CA ASP A 152 23.84 -12.19 3.27
C ASP A 152 24.67 -10.90 3.24
N GLU A 153 24.44 -9.91 2.37
CA GLU A 153 25.37 -8.75 2.35
C GLU A 153 25.18 -7.77 3.51
N ASN A 154 23.97 -7.66 4.09
CA ASN A 154 23.70 -6.75 5.20
C ASN A 154 23.79 -7.39 6.60
N ASP A 155 23.92 -8.71 6.72
CA ASP A 155 24.01 -9.41 8.01
C ASP A 155 25.37 -9.22 8.71
N LYS A 156 26.35 -8.61 8.03
CA LYS A 156 27.67 -8.27 8.59
C LYS A 156 27.70 -6.94 9.35
N VAL A 157 26.67 -6.11 9.24
CA VAL A 157 26.60 -4.79 9.89
C VAL A 157 25.60 -4.88 11.03
N THR A 158 26.04 -4.53 12.25
CA THR A 158 25.13 -4.41 13.39
C THR A 158 24.04 -3.38 13.05
N PRO A 159 22.76 -3.76 13.06
CA PRO A 159 21.69 -2.85 12.70
C PRO A 159 21.66 -1.67 13.68
N ALA A 160 21.28 -0.49 13.16
CA ALA A 160 21.10 0.73 13.97
C ALA A 160 19.82 0.68 14.83
N TYR A 161 19.21 -0.50 14.97
CA TYR A 161 17.94 -0.72 15.62
C TYR A 161 17.89 -2.11 16.25
N GLU A 162 16.99 -2.28 17.20
CA GLU A 162 16.64 -3.59 17.77
C GLU A 162 15.12 -3.73 17.89
N MET A 163 14.63 -4.97 17.91
CA MET A 163 13.22 -5.25 18.09
C MET A 163 12.89 -5.25 19.59
N ARG A 164 11.83 -4.54 19.98
CA ARG A 164 11.34 -4.49 21.36
C ARG A 164 9.82 -4.72 21.41
N ASP A 165 9.32 -5.13 22.58
CA ASP A 165 7.90 -5.01 22.88
C ASP A 165 7.56 -3.55 23.12
N ILE A 166 6.55 -3.05 22.41
CA ILE A 166 6.03 -1.70 22.50
C ILE A 166 4.61 -1.79 23.04
N ALA A 167 4.35 -1.07 24.13
CA ALA A 167 3.04 -1.05 24.77
C ALA A 167 1.94 -0.73 23.75
N ASN A 168 0.87 -1.54 23.75
CA ASN A 168 -0.29 -1.42 22.85
C ASN A 168 -0.01 -1.59 21.34
N LYS A 169 1.25 -1.82 20.92
CA LYS A 169 1.64 -1.98 19.50
C LYS A 169 2.27 -3.34 19.19
N GLY A 170 2.47 -4.21 20.19
CA GLY A 170 3.10 -5.51 20.00
C GLY A 170 4.61 -5.36 19.86
N LYS A 171 5.20 -5.88 18.77
CA LYS A 171 6.64 -5.71 18.49
C LYS A 171 6.87 -4.47 17.64
N GLY A 172 7.92 -3.72 17.92
CA GLY A 172 8.37 -2.57 17.12
C GLY A 172 9.88 -2.50 17.06
N LEU A 173 10.40 -1.57 16.26
CA LEU A 173 11.85 -1.33 16.13
C LEU A 173 12.23 -0.05 16.86
N VAL A 174 13.30 -0.11 17.64
CA VAL A 174 13.83 1.02 18.42
C VAL A 174 15.27 1.27 18.01
N ALA A 175 15.62 2.53 17.75
CA ALA A 175 16.96 2.93 17.37
C ALA A 175 17.97 2.66 18.50
N THR A 176 19.10 2.03 18.20
CA THR A 176 20.18 1.74 19.17
C THR A 176 21.25 2.83 19.22
N ARG A 177 21.25 3.72 18.24
CA ARG A 177 22.10 4.91 18.14
C ARG A 177 21.34 6.02 17.41
N LYS A 178 21.90 7.22 17.39
CA LYS A 178 21.41 8.28 16.51
C LYS A 178 21.52 7.85 15.03
N ILE A 179 20.45 8.10 14.28
CA ILE A 179 20.34 7.79 12.85
C ILE A 179 20.07 9.10 12.10
N PRO A 180 21.02 9.62 11.32
CA PRO A 180 20.83 10.83 10.55
C PRO A 180 19.80 10.65 9.42
N ARG A 181 19.08 11.73 9.09
CA ARG A 181 18.17 11.78 7.94
C ARG A 181 18.84 11.23 6.66
N GLY A 182 18.12 10.35 5.97
CA GLY A 182 18.51 9.74 4.70
C GLY A 182 19.30 8.42 4.82
N GLU A 183 19.76 8.06 6.02
CA GLU A 183 20.44 6.77 6.24
C GLU A 183 19.51 5.59 5.89
N VAL A 184 20.07 4.55 5.26
CA VAL A 184 19.36 3.28 5.02
C VAL A 184 19.30 2.50 6.31
N LEU A 185 18.08 2.27 6.80
CA LEU A 185 17.82 1.50 8.01
C LEU A 185 17.85 0.00 7.71
N MET A 186 17.15 -0.41 6.65
CA MET A 186 17.08 -1.80 6.21
C MET A 186 16.73 -1.90 4.74
N VAL A 187 17.11 -3.03 4.14
CA VAL A 187 16.63 -3.49 2.85
C VAL A 187 16.02 -4.87 3.06
N ASP A 188 14.82 -5.07 2.54
CA ASP A 188 14.08 -6.33 2.65
C ASP A 188 13.58 -6.77 1.27
N SER A 189 13.64 -8.07 1.02
CA SER A 189 13.14 -8.65 -0.23
C SER A 189 11.68 -9.04 -0.06
N VAL A 190 10.89 -8.94 -1.12
CA VAL A 190 9.50 -9.39 -1.06
C VAL A 190 9.44 -10.91 -0.88
N ALA A 191 8.71 -11.37 0.13
CA ALA A 191 8.50 -12.78 0.40
C ALA A 191 7.26 -13.32 -0.33
N LEU A 192 6.21 -12.49 -0.42
CA LEU A 192 4.95 -12.84 -1.07
C LEU A 192 4.42 -11.66 -1.88
N LEU A 193 4.10 -11.89 -3.16
CA LEU A 193 3.31 -10.99 -4.00
C LEU A 193 1.95 -11.62 -4.27
N ALA A 194 0.85 -10.90 -4.08
CA ALA A 194 -0.49 -11.37 -4.42
C ALA A 194 -1.28 -10.29 -5.15
N ALA A 195 -1.83 -10.61 -6.32
CA ALA A 195 -2.57 -9.65 -7.14
C ALA A 195 -3.73 -9.02 -6.35
N LEU A 196 -3.85 -7.68 -6.36
CA LEU A 196 -4.86 -6.96 -5.57
C LEU A 196 -6.30 -7.27 -5.99
N GLU A 197 -6.50 -7.77 -7.21
CA GLU A 197 -7.84 -8.10 -7.72
C GLU A 197 -8.38 -9.44 -7.22
N ILE A 198 -7.55 -10.30 -6.61
CA ILE A 198 -7.94 -11.62 -6.09
C ILE A 198 -9.25 -11.59 -5.29
N PRO A 199 -9.45 -10.70 -4.30
CA PRO A 199 -10.69 -10.69 -3.50
C PRO A 199 -11.96 -10.40 -4.30
N ARG A 200 -11.85 -9.78 -5.48
CA ARG A 200 -12.98 -9.46 -6.37
C ARG A 200 -13.22 -10.56 -7.40
N LYS A 201 -12.22 -11.38 -7.68
CA LYS A 201 -12.21 -12.35 -8.79
C LYS A 201 -12.45 -13.78 -8.34
N MET A 202 -12.31 -14.09 -7.04
CA MET A 202 -12.53 -15.44 -6.53
C MET A 202 -13.20 -15.47 -5.16
N LYS A 203 -13.82 -16.63 -4.85
CA LYS A 203 -14.37 -16.92 -3.51
C LYS A 203 -13.25 -16.93 -2.46
N GLN A 204 -13.54 -16.42 -1.27
CA GLN A 204 -12.57 -16.31 -0.17
C GLN A 204 -11.91 -17.64 0.19
N GLU A 205 -12.66 -18.75 0.19
CA GLU A 205 -12.14 -20.09 0.49
C GLU A 205 -10.99 -20.49 -0.44
N LYS A 206 -11.13 -20.24 -1.74
CA LYS A 206 -10.07 -20.51 -2.72
C LYS A 206 -8.87 -19.59 -2.49
N GLY A 207 -9.12 -18.30 -2.21
CA GLY A 207 -8.06 -17.35 -1.84
C GLY A 207 -7.24 -17.80 -0.63
N ARG A 208 -7.90 -18.28 0.42
CA ARG A 208 -7.26 -18.83 1.63
C ARG A 208 -6.32 -20.01 1.30
N LEU A 209 -6.75 -20.92 0.42
CA LEU A 209 -5.91 -22.03 -0.03
C LEU A 209 -4.65 -21.54 -0.76
N LEU A 210 -4.77 -20.50 -1.60
CA LEU A 210 -3.63 -19.91 -2.30
C LEU A 210 -2.66 -19.25 -1.31
N PHE A 211 -3.13 -18.43 -0.37
CA PHE A 211 -2.28 -17.80 0.65
C PHE A 211 -1.58 -18.83 1.54
N SER A 212 -2.32 -19.83 2.02
CA SER A 212 -1.76 -20.91 2.84
C SER A 212 -0.63 -21.62 2.10
N ARG A 213 -0.86 -22.01 0.85
CA ARG A 213 0.15 -22.70 0.04
C ARG A 213 1.34 -21.81 -0.32
N ALA A 214 1.11 -20.51 -0.53
CA ALA A 214 2.18 -19.55 -0.81
C ALA A 214 3.15 -19.40 0.36
N VAL A 215 2.62 -19.33 1.60
CA VAL A 215 3.44 -19.22 2.81
C VAL A 215 4.12 -20.55 3.16
N GLU A 216 3.39 -21.67 3.07
CA GLU A 216 3.90 -23.03 3.36
C GLU A 216 5.18 -23.36 2.56
N ARG A 217 5.27 -22.90 1.31
CA ARG A 217 6.39 -23.20 0.41
C ARG A 217 7.61 -22.28 0.57
N LEU A 218 7.55 -21.28 1.46
CA LEU A 218 8.65 -20.36 1.71
C LEU A 218 9.63 -20.94 2.74
N PRO A 219 10.96 -20.75 2.57
CA PRO A 219 11.96 -21.29 3.50
C PRO A 219 11.87 -20.71 4.92
N ARG A 220 11.29 -19.52 5.08
CA ARG A 220 11.14 -18.81 6.37
C ARG A 220 9.67 -18.57 6.72
N ALA A 221 8.81 -19.56 6.47
CA ALA A 221 7.37 -19.47 6.75
C ALA A 221 7.06 -19.07 8.21
N GLY A 222 7.83 -19.59 9.18
CA GLY A 222 7.67 -19.27 10.60
C GLY A 222 7.84 -17.78 10.93
N GLU A 223 8.69 -17.05 10.19
CA GLU A 223 8.86 -15.60 10.39
C GLU A 223 7.64 -14.81 9.96
N ILE A 224 7.01 -15.23 8.86
CA ILE A 224 5.75 -14.66 8.38
C ILE A 224 4.66 -14.93 9.39
N LEU A 225 4.48 -16.18 9.83
CA LEU A 225 3.45 -16.54 10.80
C LEU A 225 3.66 -15.83 12.14
N GLY A 226 4.91 -15.56 12.52
CA GLY A 226 5.25 -14.76 13.70
C GLY A 226 4.89 -13.27 13.61
N LEU A 227 4.39 -12.78 12.47
CA LEU A 227 3.83 -11.42 12.32
C LEU A 227 2.40 -11.29 12.85
N ALA A 228 1.78 -12.39 13.30
CA ALA A 228 0.48 -12.33 13.97
C ALA A 228 0.52 -11.39 15.20
N ARG A 229 -0.58 -10.67 15.44
CA ARG A 229 -0.71 -9.80 16.61
C ARG A 229 -0.63 -10.62 17.89
N SER A 230 0.15 -10.14 18.86
CA SER A 230 0.26 -10.75 20.20
C SER A 230 -1.07 -10.80 20.97
N SER A 231 -2.06 -10.01 20.55
CA SER A 231 -3.38 -9.89 21.18
C SER A 231 -4.40 -10.92 20.71
N SER A 232 -4.02 -11.95 19.95
CA SER A 232 -4.91 -13.07 19.63
C SER A 232 -5.18 -14.00 20.84
N SER A 233 -4.91 -13.55 22.06
CA SER A 233 -5.24 -14.25 23.30
C SER A 233 -6.73 -14.24 23.63
N ASP A 234 -7.56 -13.43 22.97
CA ASP A 234 -9.01 -13.42 23.21
C ASP A 234 -9.79 -14.05 22.04
N GLU A 235 -10.38 -15.20 22.35
CA GLU A 235 -11.46 -15.90 21.64
C GLU A 235 -11.18 -16.37 20.20
N GLY A 236 -10.18 -17.25 20.04
CA GLY A 236 -10.09 -18.11 18.86
C GLY A 236 -8.72 -18.72 18.55
N ALA A 237 -7.63 -18.25 19.18
CA ALA A 237 -6.28 -18.74 18.89
C ALA A 237 -5.67 -19.65 19.97
N ASN A 238 -6.37 -19.88 21.09
CA ASN A 238 -5.95 -20.84 22.12
C ASN A 238 -6.63 -22.21 21.96
N ALA A 239 -6.75 -22.70 20.73
CA ALA A 239 -6.81 -24.14 20.54
C ALA A 239 -5.37 -24.63 20.69
N GLU A 240 -5.05 -25.23 21.84
CA GLU A 240 -3.90 -26.12 21.93
C GLU A 240 -3.99 -27.08 20.74
N LEU A 241 -2.98 -27.02 19.86
CA LEU A 241 -2.89 -27.87 18.68
C LEU A 241 -2.55 -29.28 19.14
N GLU A 242 -3.57 -30.03 19.54
CA GLU A 242 -3.47 -31.47 19.58
C GLU A 242 -3.23 -31.97 18.14
N ASP A 243 -2.09 -32.63 17.96
CA ASP A 243 -1.75 -33.44 16.80
C ASP A 243 -1.44 -32.69 15.48
N GLY A 244 -0.26 -32.04 15.42
CA GLY A 244 0.48 -31.83 14.15
C GLY A 244 -0.23 -31.10 13.00
N ALA A 245 -1.35 -30.40 13.26
CA ALA A 245 -2.19 -29.80 12.25
C ALA A 245 -1.65 -28.47 11.71
N SER A 246 -1.71 -28.30 10.39
CA SER A 246 -1.48 -27.04 9.68
C SER A 246 -2.29 -25.89 10.31
N MET A 247 -1.67 -24.72 10.49
CA MET A 247 -2.37 -23.48 10.80
C MET A 247 -3.54 -23.28 9.84
N SER A 248 -4.66 -22.76 10.34
CA SER A 248 -5.84 -22.58 9.49
C SER A 248 -5.54 -21.61 8.34
N ALA A 249 -6.05 -21.91 7.14
CA ALA A 249 -5.83 -21.07 5.97
C ALA A 249 -6.39 -19.64 6.17
N ALA A 250 -7.39 -19.48 7.06
CA ALA A 250 -7.92 -18.18 7.47
C ALA A 250 -6.92 -17.38 8.34
N PHE A 251 -6.19 -18.05 9.24
CA PHE A 251 -5.13 -17.41 10.02
C PHE A 251 -4.01 -16.89 9.12
N VAL A 252 -3.54 -17.72 8.17
CA VAL A 252 -2.49 -17.32 7.22
C VAL A 252 -2.93 -16.13 6.38
N GLU A 253 -4.16 -16.16 5.84
CA GLU A 253 -4.74 -15.02 5.11
C GLU A 253 -4.74 -13.74 5.97
N GLY A 254 -5.16 -13.83 7.23
CA GLY A 254 -5.19 -12.69 8.16
C GLY A 254 -3.80 -12.10 8.39
N VAL A 255 -2.80 -12.94 8.67
CA VAL A 255 -1.40 -12.52 8.84
C VAL A 255 -0.87 -11.82 7.59
N VAL A 256 -1.06 -12.41 6.41
CA VAL A 256 -0.57 -11.82 5.16
C VAL A 256 -1.26 -10.48 4.89
N LYS A 257 -2.59 -10.41 5.03
CA LYS A 257 -3.35 -9.19 4.70
C LYS A 257 -2.95 -7.99 5.54
N ILE A 258 -2.82 -8.13 6.85
CA ILE A 258 -2.55 -6.97 7.75
C ILE A 258 -1.09 -6.49 7.71
N ASN A 259 -0.18 -7.33 7.19
CA ASN A 259 1.27 -7.07 7.15
C ASN A 259 1.79 -6.78 5.73
N SER A 260 0.92 -6.74 4.72
CA SER A 260 1.31 -6.49 3.33
C SER A 260 1.28 -5.01 2.97
N PHE A 261 2.05 -4.65 1.96
CA PHE A 261 2.22 -3.31 1.42
C PHE A 261 1.67 -3.29 0.00
N THR A 262 0.94 -2.26 -0.37
CA THR A 262 0.54 -2.08 -1.77
C THR A 262 1.76 -1.67 -2.59
N VAL A 263 2.09 -2.48 -3.60
CA VAL A 263 3.23 -2.27 -4.51
C VAL A 263 2.79 -2.40 -5.96
N GLU A 264 3.47 -1.72 -6.87
CA GLU A 264 3.25 -1.84 -8.31
C GLU A 264 4.42 -2.59 -8.95
N VAL A 265 4.13 -3.61 -9.76
CA VAL A 265 5.13 -4.32 -10.56
C VAL A 265 4.63 -4.45 -11.98
N GLY A 266 5.35 -3.88 -12.94
CA GLY A 266 4.97 -3.95 -14.36
C GLY A 266 3.62 -3.28 -14.65
N GLY A 267 3.27 -2.22 -13.92
CA GLY A 267 2.00 -1.50 -14.06
C GLY A 267 0.79 -2.18 -13.39
N MET A 268 1.00 -3.30 -12.71
CA MET A 268 -0.04 -4.04 -11.98
C MET A 268 0.15 -3.92 -10.48
N GLY A 269 -0.96 -3.80 -9.74
CA GLY A 269 -0.96 -3.65 -8.28
C GLY A 269 -0.98 -4.99 -7.53
N TYR A 270 -0.10 -5.13 -6.54
CA TYR A 270 0.05 -6.31 -5.70
C TYR A 270 0.04 -5.95 -4.21
N MET A 271 -0.41 -6.90 -3.38
CA MET A 271 0.00 -6.99 -1.98
C MET A 271 1.41 -7.59 -1.94
N GLY A 272 2.39 -6.84 -1.44
CA GLY A 272 3.76 -7.26 -1.21
C GLY A 272 4.06 -7.42 0.28
N LEU A 273 4.44 -8.61 0.71
CA LEU A 273 4.85 -8.88 2.09
C LEU A 273 6.37 -8.81 2.23
N PHE A 274 6.84 -7.97 3.16
CA PHE A 274 8.24 -7.76 3.49
C PHE A 274 8.43 -8.07 4.99
N PRO A 275 8.81 -9.31 5.36
CA PRO A 275 8.70 -9.77 6.74
C PRO A 275 9.46 -8.93 7.79
N ARG A 276 10.62 -8.37 7.43
CA ARG A 276 11.39 -7.50 8.34
C ARG A 276 10.77 -6.12 8.44
N ILE A 277 10.34 -5.57 7.32
CA ILE A 277 9.70 -4.24 7.26
C ILE A 277 8.33 -4.25 7.95
N ALA A 278 7.58 -5.35 7.88
CA ALA A 278 6.28 -5.51 8.53
C ALA A 278 6.33 -5.39 10.07
N ARG A 279 7.54 -5.39 10.68
CA ARG A 279 7.75 -5.13 12.11
C ARG A 279 7.79 -3.65 12.49
N ILE A 280 7.76 -2.75 11.52
CA ILE A 280 7.81 -1.30 11.78
C ILE A 280 6.41 -0.78 12.03
N ASN A 281 6.18 -0.20 13.21
CA ASN A 281 4.89 0.33 13.62
C ASN A 281 4.50 1.63 12.89
N HIS A 282 3.23 1.99 13.06
CA HIS A 282 2.67 3.23 12.52
C HIS A 282 2.98 4.46 13.38
N ALA A 283 3.25 5.59 12.71
CA ALA A 283 2.96 6.92 13.24
C ALA A 283 2.45 7.85 12.13
N CYS A 284 1.56 8.79 12.47
CA CYS A 284 1.05 9.79 11.50
C CYS A 284 2.09 10.86 11.13
N HIS A 285 3.13 11.00 11.98
CA HIS A 285 4.35 11.76 11.70
C HIS A 285 5.55 10.79 11.81
N PRO A 286 5.84 10.03 10.74
CA PRO A 286 6.78 8.92 10.81
C PRO A 286 8.24 9.37 10.85
N SER A 287 9.10 8.54 11.45
CA SER A 287 10.56 8.72 11.45
C SER A 287 11.26 8.08 10.25
N ALA A 288 10.59 7.21 9.49
CA ALA A 288 11.12 6.55 8.31
C ALA A 288 10.09 6.43 7.17
N TYR A 289 10.56 6.14 5.96
CA TYR A 289 9.71 5.90 4.79
C TYR A 289 10.11 4.63 4.03
N PHE A 290 9.10 3.99 3.44
CA PHE A 290 9.20 2.82 2.58
C PHE A 290 9.42 3.22 1.13
N ARG A 291 10.34 2.55 0.44
CA ARG A 291 10.52 2.70 -1.01
C ARG A 291 10.76 1.35 -1.66
N PHE A 292 9.87 0.97 -2.56
CA PHE A 292 9.94 -0.28 -3.30
C PHE A 292 10.64 -0.10 -4.65
N ASP A 293 11.52 -1.02 -4.99
CA ASP A 293 12.11 -1.18 -6.31
C ASP A 293 11.50 -2.40 -7.00
N GLN A 294 10.59 -2.16 -7.94
CA GLN A 294 9.90 -3.20 -8.68
C GLN A 294 10.82 -4.10 -9.51
N HIS A 295 12.02 -3.63 -9.90
CA HIS A 295 12.93 -4.44 -10.70
C HIS A 295 13.65 -5.50 -9.85
N SER A 296 14.19 -5.10 -8.70
CA SER A 296 14.87 -6.02 -7.79
C SER A 296 13.92 -6.73 -6.82
N LEU A 297 12.65 -6.32 -6.77
CA LEU A 297 11.63 -6.76 -5.83
C LEU A 297 12.05 -6.58 -4.37
N LYS A 298 12.77 -5.49 -4.10
CA LYS A 298 13.26 -5.12 -2.77
C LYS A 298 12.69 -3.79 -2.33
N SER A 299 12.51 -3.66 -1.03
CA SER A 299 12.12 -2.42 -0.39
C SER A 299 13.21 -1.92 0.52
N THR A 300 13.44 -0.61 0.49
CA THR A 300 14.37 0.09 1.37
C THR A 300 13.58 0.93 2.36
N ILE A 301 13.95 0.85 3.64
CA ILE A 301 13.51 1.79 4.66
C ILE A 301 14.61 2.81 4.91
N ARG A 302 14.27 4.09 4.82
CA ARG A 302 15.20 5.21 5.04
C ARG A 302 14.70 6.16 6.10
N ALA A 303 15.63 6.70 6.88
CA ALA A 303 15.32 7.71 7.87
C ALA A 303 14.76 8.98 7.21
N PHE A 304 13.55 9.36 7.60
CA PHE A 304 12.82 10.53 7.12
C PHE A 304 13.40 11.83 7.69
N ARG A 305 13.80 11.77 8.94
CA ARG A 305 14.44 12.81 9.74
C ARG A 305 15.53 12.17 10.59
N ASP A 306 16.24 12.98 11.36
CA ASP A 306 17.08 12.43 12.41
C ASP A 306 16.22 11.64 13.40
N ILE A 307 16.70 10.46 13.78
CA ILE A 307 16.09 9.55 14.75
C ILE A 307 17.06 9.42 15.91
N ASP A 308 16.63 9.75 17.13
CA ASP A 308 17.50 9.69 18.29
C ASP A 308 17.61 8.25 18.85
N ALA A 309 18.68 7.97 19.59
CA ALA A 309 18.84 6.68 20.25
C ALA A 309 17.71 6.45 21.26
N GLY A 310 17.08 5.27 21.22
CA GLY A 310 15.92 4.93 22.04
C GLY A 310 14.57 5.35 21.44
N GLU A 311 14.55 6.08 20.32
CA GLU A 311 13.32 6.44 19.61
C GLU A 311 12.77 5.25 18.81
N GLU A 312 11.44 5.10 18.77
CA GLU A 312 10.76 4.12 17.92
C GLU A 312 10.89 4.52 16.43
N ILE A 313 11.29 3.56 15.60
CA ILE A 313 11.28 3.70 14.15
C ILE A 313 9.87 3.39 13.67
N THR A 314 9.27 4.31 12.92
CA THR A 314 7.88 4.20 12.48
C THR A 314 7.72 4.63 11.02
N ILE A 315 6.75 4.04 10.32
CA ILE A 315 6.30 4.45 8.97
C ILE A 315 4.82 4.88 9.00
N SER A 316 4.32 5.52 7.95
CA SER A 316 2.87 5.81 7.84
C SER A 316 2.14 4.67 7.14
N TYR A 317 1.06 4.17 7.74
CA TYR A 317 0.10 3.23 7.14
C TYR A 317 -1.10 3.95 6.53
N ALA A 318 -1.13 5.27 6.68
CA ALA A 318 -2.22 6.12 6.26
C ALA A 318 -1.77 6.98 5.08
N THR A 319 -2.67 7.15 4.12
CA THR A 319 -2.50 8.09 3.01
C THR A 319 -2.32 9.51 3.52
N PHE A 320 -1.49 10.29 2.85
CA PHE A 320 -1.31 11.71 3.13
C PHE A 320 -2.60 12.51 2.87
N GLY A 321 -2.85 13.55 3.69
CA GLY A 321 -4.01 14.44 3.55
C GLY A 321 -5.27 14.05 4.34
N LEU A 322 -5.21 12.97 5.13
CA LEU A 322 -6.31 12.57 6.01
C LEU A 322 -6.28 13.34 7.34
N THR A 323 -7.44 13.78 7.81
CA THR A 323 -7.67 14.37 9.15
C THR A 323 -7.42 13.35 10.27
N ARG A 324 -7.29 13.80 11.52
CA ARG A 324 -7.11 12.91 12.68
C ARG A 324 -8.24 11.90 12.77
N ALA A 325 -9.49 12.34 12.59
CA ALA A 325 -10.65 11.48 12.65
C ALA A 325 -10.61 10.39 11.55
N GLU A 326 -10.31 10.78 10.30
CA GLU A 326 -10.16 9.83 9.20
C GLU A 326 -9.01 8.84 9.45
N ARG A 327 -7.84 9.33 9.93
CA ARG A 327 -6.69 8.47 10.27
C ARG A 327 -7.05 7.45 11.36
N GLN A 328 -7.66 7.89 12.46
CA GLN A 328 -8.09 6.98 13.54
C GLN A 328 -9.08 5.94 13.03
N HIS A 329 -10.05 6.36 12.22
CA HIS A 329 -11.05 5.47 11.66
C HIS A 329 -10.42 4.37 10.79
N ILE A 330 -9.54 4.71 9.84
CA ILE A 330 -8.92 3.71 8.96
C ILE A 330 -7.96 2.79 9.72
N LEU A 331 -7.23 3.31 10.71
CA LEU A 331 -6.29 2.52 11.50
C LEU A 331 -7.02 1.50 12.38
N HIS A 332 -8.15 1.92 12.97
CA HIS A 332 -9.02 1.04 13.72
C HIS A 332 -9.66 -0.02 12.82
N LEU A 333 -10.20 0.38 11.66
CA LEU A 333 -10.87 -0.56 10.74
C LEU A 333 -9.92 -1.63 10.19
N ASN A 334 -8.72 -1.23 9.76
CA ASN A 334 -7.80 -2.12 9.04
C ASN A 334 -6.83 -2.86 9.95
N TRP A 335 -6.43 -2.26 11.07
CA TRP A 335 -5.43 -2.84 11.98
C TRP A 335 -5.93 -2.98 13.42
N GLY A 336 -7.10 -2.47 13.79
CA GLY A 336 -7.66 -2.66 15.13
C GLY A 336 -6.89 -1.94 16.24
N PHE A 337 -6.35 -0.75 15.99
CA PHE A 337 -5.72 0.08 17.03
C PHE A 337 -6.05 1.57 16.90
N GLU A 338 -5.96 2.29 18.02
CA GLU A 338 -6.02 3.75 18.05
C GLU A 338 -4.60 4.32 18.07
N CYS A 339 -4.34 5.31 17.21
CA CYS A 339 -3.02 5.92 17.10
C CYS A 339 -2.77 6.91 18.25
N ASP A 340 -1.68 6.70 18.98
CA ASP A 340 -1.23 7.52 20.11
C ASP A 340 0.03 8.34 19.78
N CYS A 341 0.36 8.51 18.50
CA CYS A 341 1.53 9.29 18.10
C CYS A 341 1.39 10.78 18.46
N SER A 342 2.51 11.50 18.49
CA SER A 342 2.56 12.92 18.87
C SER A 342 1.56 13.81 18.12
N LEU A 343 1.29 13.52 16.84
CA LEU A 343 0.30 14.26 16.05
C LEU A 343 -1.15 13.97 16.48
N CYS A 344 -1.45 12.75 16.93
CA CYS A 344 -2.78 12.32 17.35
C CYS A 344 -3.07 12.66 18.82
N THR A 345 -2.04 12.92 19.62
CA THR A 345 -2.12 13.30 21.04
C THR A 345 -1.77 14.78 21.27
N ALA A 346 -1.55 15.56 20.22
CA ALA A 346 -1.29 17.00 20.30
C ALA A 346 -2.49 17.76 20.92
N PRO A 347 -2.28 19.01 21.38
CA PRO A 347 -3.37 19.92 21.76
C PRO A 347 -4.46 20.04 20.68
N GLN A 348 -5.70 20.28 21.09
CA GLN A 348 -6.86 20.29 20.17
C GLN A 348 -6.76 21.37 19.10
N ASP A 349 -6.19 22.54 19.43
CA ASP A 349 -5.93 23.62 18.49
C ASP A 349 -4.86 23.26 17.45
N GLU A 350 -3.79 22.56 17.87
CA GLU A 350 -2.78 22.03 16.95
C GLU A 350 -3.34 20.95 16.03
N ILE A 351 -4.16 20.04 16.57
CA ILE A 351 -4.89 19.03 15.78
C ILE A 351 -5.80 19.71 14.77
N ALA A 352 -6.60 20.69 15.18
CA ALA A 352 -7.52 21.39 14.29
C ALA A 352 -6.77 22.13 13.17
N ALA A 353 -5.62 22.74 13.50
CA ALA A 353 -4.78 23.39 12.50
C ALA A 353 -4.16 22.39 11.52
N SER A 354 -3.71 21.22 11.98
CA SER A 354 -3.19 20.15 11.11
C SER A 354 -4.30 19.57 10.22
N ASP A 355 -5.49 19.34 10.77
CA ASP A 355 -6.63 18.82 10.01
C ASP A 355 -7.09 19.80 8.92
N ALA A 356 -7.10 21.10 9.21
CA ALA A 356 -7.37 22.13 8.20
C ALA A 356 -6.34 22.09 7.05
N ARG A 357 -5.04 22.05 7.38
CA ARG A 357 -3.97 21.96 6.36
C ARG A 357 -4.05 20.68 5.55
N ARG A 358 -4.32 19.53 6.19
CA ARG A 358 -4.44 18.23 5.52
C ARG A 358 -5.67 18.15 4.61
N GLY A 359 -6.79 18.72 5.03
CA GLY A 359 -7.98 18.87 4.18
C GLY A 359 -7.69 19.73 2.95
N GLU A 360 -6.96 20.83 3.12
CA GLU A 360 -6.55 21.69 2.01
C GLU A 360 -5.55 21.00 1.07
N ILE A 361 -4.57 20.26 1.61
CA ILE A 361 -3.65 19.41 0.83
C ILE A 361 -4.44 18.43 -0.06
N LYS A 362 -5.47 17.76 0.48
CA LYS A 362 -6.31 16.83 -0.27
C LYS A 362 -7.01 17.55 -1.45
N ILE A 363 -7.60 18.71 -1.19
CA ILE A 363 -8.30 19.51 -2.21
C ILE A 363 -7.35 20.04 -3.28
N LEU A 364 -6.20 20.61 -2.88
CA LEU A 364 -5.22 21.15 -3.81
C LEU A 364 -4.64 20.07 -4.72
N ARG A 365 -4.39 18.87 -4.20
CA ARG A 365 -3.94 17.73 -5.01
C ARG A 365 -4.90 17.41 -6.15
N GLU A 366 -6.19 17.29 -5.84
CA GLU A 366 -7.21 17.03 -6.86
C GLU A 366 -7.31 18.16 -7.88
N LYS A 367 -7.15 19.42 -7.45
CA LYS A 367 -7.11 20.57 -8.36
C LYS A 367 -5.90 20.51 -9.30
N VAL A 368 -4.69 20.28 -8.79
CA VAL A 368 -3.48 20.15 -9.61
C VAL A 368 -3.65 19.10 -10.70
N LEU A 369 -4.16 17.91 -10.34
CA LEU A 369 -4.43 16.84 -11.31
C LEU A 369 -5.41 17.27 -12.41
N ARG A 370 -6.52 17.91 -12.04
CA ARG A 370 -7.50 18.42 -13.02
C ARG A 370 -6.89 19.45 -13.97
N GLU A 371 -6.08 20.38 -13.45
CA GLU A 371 -5.42 21.38 -14.31
C GLU A 371 -4.36 20.76 -15.22
N VAL A 372 -3.63 19.73 -14.76
CA VAL A 372 -2.70 18.96 -15.62
C VAL A 372 -3.45 18.24 -16.74
N GLU A 373 -4.57 17.58 -16.44
CA GLU A 373 -5.42 16.92 -17.43
C GLU A 373 -6.06 17.92 -18.42
N GLY A 374 -6.43 19.10 -17.92
CA GLY A 374 -6.90 20.23 -18.73
C GLY A 374 -5.79 20.97 -19.48
N MET A 375 -4.53 20.59 -19.25
CA MET A 375 -3.32 21.20 -19.83
C MET A 375 -3.15 22.69 -19.47
N ASP A 376 -3.75 23.15 -18.37
CA ASP A 376 -3.48 24.46 -17.76
C ASP A 376 -2.28 24.36 -16.82
N PHE A 377 -1.09 24.24 -17.41
CA PHE A 377 0.14 24.11 -16.66
C PHE A 377 0.46 25.35 -15.80
N LYS A 378 -0.06 26.53 -16.14
CA LYS A 378 0.21 27.76 -15.37
C LYS A 378 -0.56 27.76 -14.05
N GLU A 379 -1.83 27.38 -14.09
CA GLU A 379 -2.63 27.23 -12.89
C GLU A 379 -2.13 26.05 -12.05
N ALA A 380 -1.79 24.93 -12.68
CA ALA A 380 -1.20 23.78 -12.01
C ALA A 380 0.09 24.13 -11.23
N ILE A 381 0.96 24.99 -11.78
CA ILE A 381 2.16 25.49 -11.08
C ILE A 381 1.79 26.28 -9.82
N THR A 382 0.77 27.14 -9.90
CA THR A 382 0.32 27.98 -8.78
C THR A 382 -0.25 27.11 -7.65
N LEU A 383 -1.15 26.19 -8.00
CA LEU A 383 -1.77 25.27 -7.05
C LEU A 383 -0.75 24.30 -6.43
N ASN A 384 0.17 23.77 -7.24
CA ASN A 384 1.21 22.87 -6.72
C ASN A 384 2.20 23.60 -5.81
N ARG A 385 2.35 24.92 -5.99
CA ARG A 385 3.11 25.75 -5.06
C ARG A 385 2.46 25.81 -3.67
N GLU A 386 1.18 26.14 -3.61
CA GLU A 386 0.43 26.18 -2.36
C GLU A 386 0.42 24.81 -1.67
N LEU A 387 0.27 23.74 -2.47
CA LEU A 387 0.33 22.37 -1.99
C LEU A 387 1.66 22.05 -1.30
N TYR A 388 2.81 22.37 -1.92
CA TYR A 388 4.10 22.07 -1.29
C TYR A 388 4.30 22.86 0.01
N GLU A 389 3.80 24.10 0.11
CA GLU A 389 3.95 24.94 1.30
C GLU A 389 3.21 24.35 2.51
N LEU A 390 2.03 23.79 2.26
CA LEU A 390 1.28 23.06 3.28
C LEU A 390 1.95 21.74 3.66
N ILE A 391 2.47 20.99 2.69
CA ILE A 391 3.21 19.74 2.93
C ILE A 391 4.45 20.01 3.80
N ALA A 392 5.17 21.10 3.52
CA ALA A 392 6.32 21.51 4.33
C ALA A 392 5.92 21.90 5.76
N LYS A 393 4.79 22.59 5.95
CA LYS A 393 4.24 22.93 7.29
C LYS A 393 3.76 21.71 8.07
N GLU A 394 3.29 20.68 7.39
CA GLU A 394 2.95 19.38 7.99
C GLU A 394 4.18 18.48 8.21
N GLU A 395 5.38 19.00 7.93
CA GLU A 395 6.66 18.30 8.03
C GLU A 395 6.70 17.00 7.21
N LEU A 396 5.93 16.92 6.11
CA LEU A 396 5.83 15.75 5.21
C LEU A 396 6.87 15.79 4.07
N VAL A 397 8.13 16.10 4.41
CA VAL A 397 9.18 16.50 3.45
C VAL A 397 9.94 15.37 2.71
N SER A 398 9.64 14.08 2.89
CA SER A 398 10.38 12.99 2.19
C SER A 398 10.24 12.98 0.67
N HIS A 399 9.21 13.63 0.16
CA HIS A 399 8.89 13.68 -1.26
C HIS A 399 9.24 15.01 -1.90
N MET A 400 10.02 15.88 -1.24
CA MET A 400 10.39 17.18 -1.83
C MET A 400 11.11 16.99 -3.17
N GLY A 401 11.94 15.95 -3.32
CA GLY A 401 12.51 15.57 -4.62
C GLY A 401 11.45 15.28 -5.69
N ASP A 402 10.43 14.51 -5.33
CA ASP A 402 9.33 14.14 -6.24
C ASP A 402 8.44 15.37 -6.55
N HIS A 403 8.20 16.26 -5.56
CA HIS A 403 7.47 17.52 -5.77
C HIS A 403 8.24 18.49 -6.67
N TYR A 404 9.57 18.57 -6.51
CA TYR A 404 10.42 19.37 -7.40
C TYR A 404 10.49 18.77 -8.80
N GLU A 405 10.48 17.44 -8.94
CA GLU A 405 10.37 16.78 -10.24
C GLU A 405 9.06 17.16 -10.94
N VAL A 406 7.93 17.07 -10.24
CA VAL A 406 6.62 17.50 -10.76
C VAL A 406 6.66 18.97 -11.16
N MET A 407 7.19 19.86 -10.33
CA MET A 407 7.34 21.28 -10.68
C MET A 407 8.19 21.47 -11.94
N ALA A 408 9.30 20.75 -12.07
CA ALA A 408 10.15 20.82 -13.27
C ALA A 408 9.36 20.47 -14.54
N ARG A 409 8.58 19.38 -14.49
CA ARG A 409 7.74 18.94 -15.62
C ARG A 409 6.57 19.89 -15.89
N LEU A 410 5.93 20.45 -14.87
CA LEU A 410 4.89 21.48 -15.04
C LEU A 410 5.44 22.73 -15.74
N HIS A 411 6.61 23.22 -15.32
CA HIS A 411 7.26 24.36 -15.97
C HIS A 411 7.67 24.04 -17.42
N MET A 412 8.05 22.79 -17.71
CA MET A 412 8.27 22.35 -19.10
C MET A 412 6.98 22.44 -19.93
N GLY A 413 5.85 21.96 -19.39
CA GLY A 413 4.54 22.06 -20.05
C GLY A 413 4.11 23.52 -20.28
N ALA A 414 4.39 24.40 -19.32
CA ALA A 414 4.16 25.84 -19.43
C ALA A 414 5.15 26.58 -20.36
N ARG A 415 6.11 25.87 -20.96
CA ARG A 415 7.21 26.41 -21.79
C ARG A 415 8.10 27.41 -21.04
N ASP A 416 8.14 27.33 -19.71
CA ASP A 416 9.03 28.10 -18.84
C ASP A 416 10.33 27.32 -18.59
N ARG A 417 11.30 27.50 -19.49
CA ARG A 417 12.62 26.85 -19.42
C ARG A 417 13.39 27.20 -18.15
N ALA A 418 13.27 28.43 -17.67
CA ALA A 418 14.00 28.89 -16.49
C ALA A 418 13.47 28.21 -15.22
N GLY A 419 12.13 28.17 -15.08
CA GLY A 419 11.47 27.44 -14.00
C GLY A 419 11.76 25.95 -14.04
N ALA A 420 11.68 25.33 -15.23
CA ALA A 420 11.97 23.91 -15.41
C ALA A 420 13.39 23.56 -14.95
N LYS A 421 14.39 24.33 -15.40
CA LYS A 421 15.79 24.12 -15.01
C LYS A 421 16.02 24.33 -13.52
N LYS A 422 15.37 25.34 -12.91
CA LYS A 422 15.45 25.61 -11.47
C LYS A 422 14.97 24.41 -10.66
N TYR A 423 13.76 23.94 -10.92
CA TYR A 423 13.17 22.85 -10.14
C TYR A 423 13.82 21.50 -10.43
N ALA A 424 14.29 21.24 -11.65
CA ALA A 424 15.06 20.03 -11.95
C ALA A 424 16.35 19.95 -11.12
N LYS A 425 17.08 21.07 -10.97
CA LYS A 425 18.26 21.12 -10.09
C LYS A 425 17.92 20.86 -8.62
N MET A 426 16.80 21.41 -8.13
CA MET A 426 16.34 21.17 -6.76
C MET A 426 15.95 19.70 -6.55
N ALA A 427 15.26 19.11 -7.52
CA ALA A 427 14.91 17.69 -7.53
C ALA A 427 16.17 16.81 -7.49
N LEU A 428 17.18 17.11 -8.31
CA LEU A 428 18.46 16.38 -8.32
C LEU A 428 19.17 16.37 -6.97
N VAL A 429 19.18 17.50 -6.24
CA VAL A 429 19.80 17.59 -4.91
C VAL A 429 19.12 16.64 -3.93
N GLU A 430 17.79 16.65 -3.88
CA GLU A 430 17.03 15.77 -2.98
C GLU A 430 17.10 14.31 -3.44
N LEU A 431 16.86 14.02 -4.71
CA LEU A 431 16.79 12.66 -5.24
C LEU A 431 18.15 11.96 -5.17
N LYS A 432 19.27 12.62 -5.50
CA LYS A 432 20.60 11.99 -5.37
C LYS A 432 20.92 11.59 -3.94
N LYS A 433 20.37 12.31 -2.96
CA LYS A 433 20.61 12.04 -1.55
C LYS A 433 19.61 11.03 -0.97
N TYR A 434 18.36 11.02 -1.44
CA TYR A 434 17.26 10.34 -0.76
C TYR A 434 16.45 9.37 -1.64
N SER A 435 16.63 9.33 -2.96
CA SER A 435 15.84 8.45 -3.84
C SER A 435 16.27 6.98 -3.81
N GLY A 436 17.44 6.68 -3.24
CA GLY A 436 18.00 5.34 -3.19
C GLY A 436 18.56 4.86 -4.54
N GLU A 437 19.17 3.67 -4.54
CA GLU A 437 19.93 3.16 -5.70
C GLU A 437 19.09 2.35 -6.71
N GLY A 438 17.77 2.31 -6.54
CA GLY A 438 16.85 1.57 -7.41
C GLY A 438 16.87 2.11 -8.86
N LYS A 439 16.56 1.22 -9.82
CA LYS A 439 16.65 1.54 -11.26
C LYS A 439 15.78 2.75 -11.64
N GLU A 440 14.57 2.85 -11.09
CA GLU A 440 13.64 3.95 -11.36
C GLU A 440 14.12 5.29 -10.78
N GLY A 441 14.74 5.27 -9.59
CA GLY A 441 15.37 6.45 -9.00
C GLY A 441 16.56 6.94 -9.84
N LYS A 442 17.40 6.01 -10.31
CA LYS A 442 18.53 6.29 -11.22
C LYS A 442 18.06 6.84 -12.57
N GLU A 443 17.01 6.27 -13.14
CA GLU A 443 16.42 6.73 -14.40
C GLU A 443 15.85 8.15 -14.26
N THR A 444 15.07 8.41 -13.20
CA THR A 444 14.54 9.75 -12.93
C THR A 444 15.66 10.77 -12.74
N ILE A 445 16.73 10.42 -12.02
CA ILE A 445 17.92 11.28 -11.88
C ILE A 445 18.55 11.56 -13.24
N ARG A 446 18.75 10.53 -14.08
CA ARG A 446 19.31 10.68 -15.43
C ARG A 446 18.47 11.60 -16.30
N GLU A 447 17.15 11.38 -16.35
CA GLU A 447 16.22 12.23 -17.11
C GLU A 447 16.31 13.70 -16.68
N LEU A 448 16.42 13.95 -15.37
CA LEU A 448 16.58 15.29 -14.82
C LEU A 448 17.94 15.90 -15.15
N GLU A 449 19.02 15.12 -15.17
CA GLU A 449 20.35 15.58 -15.61
C GLU A 449 20.34 15.99 -17.08
N GLU A 450 19.82 15.13 -17.95
CA GLU A 450 19.64 15.40 -19.39
C GLU A 450 18.77 16.65 -19.60
N LEU A 451 17.68 16.79 -18.84
CA LEU A 451 16.83 17.98 -18.87
C LEU A 451 17.61 19.25 -18.52
N VAL A 452 18.44 19.22 -17.47
CA VAL A 452 19.23 20.39 -17.05
C VAL A 452 20.31 20.75 -18.08
N GLU A 453 20.86 19.79 -18.80
CA GLU A 453 21.83 20.00 -19.89
C GLU A 453 21.16 20.59 -21.15
N MET A 454 19.95 20.15 -21.47
CA MET A 454 19.18 20.66 -22.62
C MET A 454 18.64 22.08 -22.45
N LEU A 455 18.32 22.49 -21.22
CA LEU A 455 17.74 23.80 -20.87
C LEU A 455 18.79 24.88 -20.69
#